data_AF-A0A7C4N224-F1
#
_entry.id   AF-A0A7C4N224-F1
#
_cell.length_a   1.000
_cell.length_b   1.000
_cell.length_c   1.000
_cell.angle_alpha   90.00
_cell.angle_beta   90.00
_cell.angle_gamma   90.00
#
_symmetry.space_group_name_H-M   'P 1'
#
loop_
_entity.id
_entity.type
_entity.pdbx_description
1 polymer ?
#
loop_
_entity_poly.entity_id
_entity_poly.type
_entity_poly.pdbx_seq_one_letter_code
_entity_poly.pdbx_strand_id
1 'polypeptide(L)'
;MFFSSFVLCANYQKKSKLIGSQPFFFKKGCTCYLNPRDIFPEEETIIDEKTSEEIQRCEDEIYHPKIINGGDIVAEPPKKIYVAGVDVSILNERVQYLDASGKLITESLKDYTKKGILKKFRSLDDFLSKWNSAEKKKSIIEELESNGIILENLMEEVKKDLDVFDLICHIAWDMPALTRRERVEQVKKRNYFTKYSEKAQAVINALLDKYADEGIENIEELSILRVDPLNKFGTLYEIMNTFGGKEAYILALKELEQELYRVAA
;
A
#
# COMPACT_ATOMS: atom_id res chain seq x y z
N MET A 1 -10.46 9.85 9.37
CA MET A 1 -10.02 10.01 10.77
C MET A 1 -9.31 8.72 11.17
N PHE A 2 -7.99 8.79 11.41
CA PHE A 2 -7.18 7.63 11.77
C PHE A 2 -7.29 7.36 13.27
N PHE A 3 -7.59 6.12 13.67
CA PHE A 3 -7.41 5.66 15.04
C PHE A 3 -6.26 4.65 15.06
N SER A 4 -5.05 5.14 15.34
CA SER A 4 -3.92 4.28 15.66
C SER A 4 -4.04 3.86 17.12
N SER A 5 -4.37 2.60 17.37
CA SER A 5 -4.35 2.02 18.70
C SER A 5 -2.96 1.42 18.95
N PHE A 6 -2.12 2.15 19.67
CA PHE A 6 -0.82 1.67 20.12
C PHE A 6 -1.00 0.74 21.33
N VAL A 7 -0.67 -0.53 21.17
CA VAL A 7 -0.52 -1.44 22.32
C VAL A 7 0.92 -1.32 22.82
N LEU A 8 1.14 -0.45 23.81
CA LEU A 8 2.38 -0.44 24.59
C LEU A 8 2.34 -1.55 25.63
N CYS A 9 3.26 -2.52 25.53
CA CYS A 9 3.52 -3.45 26.62
C CYS A 9 4.75 -2.97 27.40
N ALA A 10 4.54 -2.43 28.61
CA ALA A 10 5.62 -2.10 29.54
C ALA A 10 6.12 -3.38 30.23
N ASN A 11 7.38 -3.76 29.98
CA ASN A 11 8.04 -4.80 30.76
C ASN A 11 8.34 -4.25 32.17
N TYR A 12 7.42 -4.49 33.10
CA TYR A 12 7.55 -4.03 34.48
C TYR A 12 8.15 -5.14 35.36
N GLN A 13 9.49 -5.19 35.45
CA GLN A 13 10.17 -5.89 36.53
C GLN A 13 10.12 -5.03 37.81
N LYS A 14 9.21 -5.35 38.74
CA LYS A 14 9.24 -4.77 40.09
C LYS A 14 9.92 -5.72 41.08
N LYS A 15 11.17 -5.38 41.41
CA LYS A 15 11.88 -5.85 42.62
C LYS A 15 11.06 -5.49 43.87
N SER A 16 10.78 -6.48 44.70
CA SER A 16 10.19 -6.33 46.02
C SER A 16 11.24 -5.97 47.07
N LYS A 17 10.95 -5.01 47.95
CA LYS A 17 11.69 -4.76 49.19
C LYS A 17 10.71 -4.55 50.35
N LEU A 18 10.91 -5.41 51.34
CA LEU A 18 10.30 -5.70 52.66
C LEU A 18 9.73 -4.53 53.49
N ILE A 19 8.72 -4.81 54.34
CA ILE A 19 8.77 -4.77 55.85
C ILE A 19 7.41 -5.23 56.47
N GLY A 20 7.49 -6.16 57.45
CA GLY A 20 6.54 -6.46 58.56
C GLY A 20 5.24 -7.22 58.22
N SER A 21 4.78 -8.29 58.87
CA SER A 21 4.95 -8.87 60.23
C SER A 21 4.47 -10.34 60.27
N GLN A 22 5.02 -11.12 61.21
CA GLN A 22 4.96 -12.59 61.51
C GLN A 22 3.56 -13.30 61.59
N PRO A 23 3.48 -14.63 61.85
CA PRO A 23 4.27 -15.78 61.38
C PRO A 23 3.35 -16.93 60.87
N PHE A 24 3.82 -17.78 59.95
CA PHE A 24 3.23 -19.12 59.79
C PHE A 24 4.33 -20.18 59.83
N PHE A 25 4.21 -21.04 60.85
CA PHE A 25 4.98 -22.26 61.02
C PHE A 25 4.71 -23.20 59.85
N PHE A 26 5.74 -23.59 59.10
CA PHE A 26 5.74 -24.89 58.44
C PHE A 26 7.12 -25.55 58.55
N LYS A 27 7.04 -26.86 58.74
CA LYS A 27 8.06 -27.74 59.29
C LYS A 27 9.35 -27.83 58.47
N LYS A 28 10.42 -28.06 59.23
CA LYS A 28 11.72 -28.64 58.90
C LYS A 28 11.84 -29.35 57.54
N GLY A 29 12.82 -28.90 56.76
CA GLY A 29 13.84 -29.75 56.15
C GLY A 29 13.42 -30.61 54.98
N CYS A 30 13.62 -30.12 53.76
CA CYS A 30 14.09 -30.92 52.62
C CYS A 30 14.55 -29.98 51.50
N THR A 31 15.86 -29.91 51.27
CA THR A 31 16.43 -29.31 50.06
C THR A 31 16.48 -30.39 48.99
N CYS A 32 15.59 -30.33 48.00
CA CYS A 32 15.71 -31.16 46.80
C CYS A 32 16.70 -30.50 45.83
N TYR A 33 17.96 -30.92 45.88
CA TYR A 33 18.89 -30.71 44.78
C TYR A 33 18.54 -31.73 43.70
N LEU A 34 18.05 -31.26 42.55
CA LEU A 34 17.94 -32.11 41.36
C LEU A 34 19.35 -32.32 40.82
N ASN A 35 19.84 -33.55 40.89
CA ASN A 35 21.11 -33.91 40.27
C ASN A 35 20.89 -34.01 38.75
N PRO A 36 21.77 -33.46 37.90
CA PRO A 36 21.63 -33.54 36.44
C PRO A 36 21.64 -34.96 35.86
N ARG A 37 21.98 -35.98 36.66
CA ARG A 37 21.96 -37.40 36.28
C ARG A 37 20.57 -38.04 36.36
N ASP A 38 19.58 -37.37 36.94
CA ASP A 38 18.22 -37.91 37.06
C ASP A 38 17.35 -37.62 35.81
N ILE A 39 17.87 -36.90 34.82
CA ILE A 39 17.13 -36.46 33.61
C ILE A 39 17.36 -37.41 32.41
N PHE A 40 18.46 -38.16 32.40
CA PHE A 40 18.79 -39.10 31.33
C PHE A 40 19.21 -40.44 31.95
N PRO A 41 18.30 -41.41 32.09
CA PRO A 41 18.71 -42.77 32.41
C PRO A 41 19.51 -43.33 31.23
N GLU A 42 20.73 -43.78 31.51
CA GLU A 42 21.55 -44.53 30.57
C GLU A 42 20.87 -45.89 30.31
N GLU A 43 20.65 -46.15 29.01
CA GLU A 43 20.47 -47.47 28.39
C GLU A 43 19.30 -48.34 28.90
N GLU A 44 18.09 -48.06 28.40
CA GLU A 44 17.07 -49.10 28.26
C GLU A 44 17.01 -49.57 26.80
N THR A 45 17.35 -50.83 26.56
CA THR A 45 17.16 -51.52 25.29
C THR A 45 15.65 -51.71 25.04
N ILE A 46 15.14 -51.16 23.94
CA ILE A 46 13.73 -51.29 23.55
C ILE A 46 13.58 -52.62 22.80
N ILE A 47 12.87 -53.59 23.39
CA ILE A 47 12.65 -54.92 22.82
C ILE A 47 11.22 -54.98 22.27
N ASP A 48 11.05 -55.44 21.02
CA ASP A 48 9.73 -55.61 20.41
C ASP A 48 9.03 -56.86 20.98
N GLU A 49 7.92 -56.65 21.68
CA GLU A 49 7.18 -57.68 22.42
C GLU A 49 6.58 -58.78 21.51
N LYS A 50 6.48 -58.57 20.19
CA LYS A 50 5.94 -59.57 19.25
C LYS A 50 6.99 -60.48 18.60
N THR A 51 8.22 -60.01 18.48
CA THR A 51 9.24 -60.69 17.66
C THR A 51 10.48 -61.08 18.45
N SER A 52 10.62 -60.59 19.69
CA SER A 52 11.75 -60.90 20.61
C SER A 52 13.14 -60.64 20.02
N GLU A 53 13.24 -59.75 19.02
CA GLU A 53 14.51 -59.28 18.46
C GLU A 53 14.82 -57.87 18.97
N GLU A 54 16.12 -57.58 19.14
CA GLU A 54 16.61 -56.26 19.54
C GLU A 54 16.49 -55.27 18.38
N ILE A 55 15.82 -54.14 18.60
CA ILE A 55 15.72 -53.07 17.58
C ILE A 55 17.05 -52.31 17.56
N GLN A 56 17.89 -52.56 16.55
CA GLN A 56 19.04 -51.70 16.27
C GLN A 56 18.54 -50.31 15.88
N ARG A 57 18.84 -49.29 16.71
CA ARG A 57 18.64 -47.89 16.32
C ARG A 57 19.50 -47.61 15.09
N CYS A 58 18.86 -47.42 13.94
CA CYS A 58 19.49 -46.81 12.80
C CYS A 58 19.96 -45.41 13.22
N GLU A 59 21.25 -45.10 13.03
CA GLU A 59 21.75 -43.74 13.20
C GLU A 59 21.09 -42.88 12.13
N ASP A 60 20.07 -42.11 12.53
CA ASP A 60 19.48 -41.10 11.67
C ASP A 60 20.57 -40.07 11.35
N GLU A 61 21.09 -40.08 10.12
CA GLU A 61 21.93 -39.00 9.62
C GLU A 61 21.14 -37.70 9.77
N ILE A 62 21.59 -36.82 10.67
CA ILE A 62 20.96 -35.53 10.93
C ILE A 62 21.09 -34.71 9.64
N TYR A 63 20.02 -34.66 8.85
CA TYR A 63 19.94 -33.78 7.69
C TYR A 63 19.90 -32.33 8.16
N HIS A 64 21.06 -31.68 8.16
CA HIS A 64 21.14 -30.23 8.29
C HIS A 64 20.83 -29.62 6.92
N PRO A 65 19.67 -28.97 6.74
CA PRO A 65 19.38 -28.29 5.48
C PRO A 65 20.48 -27.26 5.22
N LYS A 66 21.04 -27.25 4.00
CA LYS A 66 21.98 -26.21 3.59
C LYS A 66 21.31 -24.85 3.77
N ILE A 67 21.85 -24.04 4.65
CA ILE A 67 21.46 -22.63 4.80
C ILE A 67 21.84 -21.96 3.48
N ILE A 68 20.86 -21.73 2.61
CA ILE A 68 21.02 -20.78 1.53
C ILE A 68 21.19 -19.42 2.20
N ASN A 69 22.36 -18.80 2.07
CA ASN A 69 22.53 -17.39 2.42
C ASN A 69 21.56 -16.62 1.51
N GLY A 70 20.38 -16.29 2.05
CA GLY A 70 19.48 -15.34 1.44
C GLY A 70 20.28 -14.08 1.16
N GLY A 71 20.25 -13.63 -0.09
CA GLY A 71 20.94 -12.41 -0.50
C GLY A 71 20.58 -11.22 0.40
N ASP A 72 21.41 -10.18 0.34
CA ASP A 72 21.34 -9.00 1.21
C ASP A 72 19.89 -8.59 1.50
N ILE A 73 19.46 -8.87 2.74
CA ILE A 73 18.28 -8.21 3.30
C ILE A 73 18.65 -6.75 3.46
N VAL A 74 18.26 -5.93 2.48
CA VAL A 74 18.15 -4.48 2.66
C VAL A 74 16.94 -4.25 3.58
N ALA A 75 17.07 -4.67 4.84
CA ALA A 75 16.16 -4.30 5.91
C ALA A 75 16.61 -2.92 6.37
N GLU A 76 15.97 -1.88 5.86
CA GLU A 76 16.06 -0.59 6.53
C GLU A 76 15.70 -0.81 8.02
N PRO A 77 16.57 -0.41 8.96
CA PRO A 77 16.33 -0.69 10.37
C PRO A 77 15.00 -0.06 10.79
N PRO A 78 14.12 -0.80 11.49
CA PRO A 78 12.81 -0.29 11.89
C PRO A 78 13.00 0.99 12.69
N LYS A 79 12.24 2.02 12.31
CA LYS A 79 12.36 3.38 12.86
C LYS A 79 12.07 3.33 14.37
N LYS A 80 13.11 3.44 15.20
CA LYS A 80 12.95 3.52 16.66
C LYS A 80 12.25 4.84 17.01
N ILE A 81 11.14 4.77 17.72
CA ILE A 81 10.43 5.94 18.21
C ILE A 81 10.80 6.10 19.68
N TYR A 82 11.36 7.24 20.07
CA TYR A 82 11.67 7.52 21.46
C TYR A 82 10.48 8.21 22.12
N VAL A 83 9.83 7.53 23.07
CA VAL A 83 8.82 8.16 23.93
C VAL A 83 9.38 8.22 25.34
N ALA A 84 9.65 9.42 25.85
CA ALA A 84 10.20 9.66 27.19
C ALA A 84 11.54 8.93 27.50
N GLY A 85 12.42 8.76 26.50
CA GLY A 85 13.79 8.25 26.72
C GLY A 85 13.92 6.73 26.88
N VAL A 86 12.87 5.97 26.60
CA VAL A 86 12.89 4.50 26.57
C VAL A 86 12.89 4.01 25.12
N ASP A 87 13.82 3.11 24.78
CA ASP A 87 13.87 2.44 23.47
C ASP A 87 12.63 1.55 23.29
N VAL A 88 11.73 1.92 22.39
CA VAL A 88 10.60 1.09 21.98
C VAL A 88 10.68 0.77 20.49
N SER A 89 10.30 -0.46 20.12
CA SER A 89 10.19 -0.94 18.75
C SER A 89 8.76 -1.40 18.49
N ILE A 90 8.24 -1.16 17.29
CA ILE A 90 6.91 -1.62 16.89
C ILE A 90 7.02 -3.12 16.62
N LEU A 91 6.41 -3.94 17.48
CA LEU A 91 6.36 -5.41 17.31
C LEU A 91 5.38 -5.83 16.21
N ASN A 92 4.24 -5.14 16.11
CA ASN A 92 3.21 -5.41 15.12
C ASN A 92 2.39 -4.14 14.85
N GLU A 93 2.02 -3.92 13.59
CA GLU A 93 1.17 -2.82 13.15
C GLU A 93 -0.13 -3.39 12.57
N ARG A 94 -1.27 -2.88 13.04
CA ARG A 94 -2.59 -3.22 12.49
C ARG A 94 -3.31 -1.95 12.10
N VAL A 95 -3.54 -1.78 10.81
CA VAL A 95 -4.34 -0.67 10.26
C VAL A 95 -5.80 -1.14 10.16
N GLN A 96 -6.73 -0.29 10.62
CA GLN A 96 -8.17 -0.51 10.47
C GLN A 96 -8.80 0.74 9.86
N TYR A 97 -9.74 0.53 8.95
CA TYR A 97 -10.42 1.59 8.22
C TYR A 97 -11.86 1.73 8.71
N LEU A 98 -12.36 2.97 8.72
CA LEU A 98 -13.74 3.30 9.01
C LEU A 98 -14.48 3.60 7.72
N ASP A 99 -15.72 3.14 7.62
CA ASP A 99 -16.61 3.49 6.52
C ASP A 99 -17.24 4.90 6.70
N ALA A 100 -18.02 5.34 5.72
CA ALA A 100 -18.73 6.63 5.77
C ALA A 100 -19.71 6.77 6.96
N SER A 101 -20.14 5.66 7.57
CA SER A 101 -21.00 5.65 8.75
C SER A 101 -20.23 5.64 10.07
N GLY A 102 -18.90 5.61 10.02
CA GLY A 102 -18.04 5.51 11.19
C GLY A 102 -17.92 4.09 11.76
N LYS A 103 -18.29 3.06 10.99
CA LYS A 103 -18.16 1.66 11.39
C LYS A 103 -16.85 1.07 10.86
N LEU A 104 -16.24 0.19 11.64
CA LEU A 104 -15.04 -0.53 11.23
C LEU A 104 -15.33 -1.43 10.01
N ILE A 105 -14.51 -1.28 8.98
CA ILE A 105 -14.47 -2.18 7.84
C ILE A 105 -13.82 -3.48 8.33
N THR A 106 -14.60 -4.56 8.32
CA THR A 106 -14.18 -5.89 8.81
C THR A 106 -13.58 -6.77 7.71
N GLU A 107 -13.77 -6.37 6.45
CA GLU A 107 -13.22 -7.00 5.25
C GLU A 107 -11.95 -6.29 4.78
N SER A 108 -11.34 -6.79 3.69
CA SER A 108 -10.21 -6.07 3.10
C SER A 108 -10.66 -4.73 2.53
N LEU A 109 -9.79 -3.72 2.60
CA LEU A 109 -10.10 -2.38 2.06
C LEU A 109 -10.44 -2.45 0.56
N LYS A 110 -9.75 -3.33 -0.18
CA LYS A 110 -9.98 -3.57 -1.60
C LYS A 110 -11.39 -4.12 -1.86
N ASP A 111 -11.83 -5.11 -1.09
CA ASP A 111 -13.15 -5.73 -1.26
C ASP A 111 -14.29 -4.75 -0.94
N TYR A 112 -14.13 -3.97 0.14
CA TYR A 112 -15.08 -2.93 0.50
C TYR A 112 -15.23 -1.90 -0.62
N THR A 113 -14.11 -1.42 -1.15
CA THR A 113 -14.11 -0.46 -2.25
C THR A 113 -14.68 -1.05 -3.53
N LYS A 114 -14.34 -2.30 -3.88
CA LYS A 114 -14.91 -3.01 -5.03
C LYS A 114 -16.44 -3.04 -4.95
N LYS A 115 -17.00 -3.39 -3.78
CA LYS A 115 -18.46 -3.37 -3.55
C LYS A 115 -19.04 -1.97 -3.68
N GLY A 116 -18.36 -0.95 -3.17
CA GLY A 116 -18.77 0.45 -3.30
C GLY A 116 -18.83 0.92 -4.75
N ILE A 117 -17.79 0.64 -5.54
CA ILE A 117 -17.72 1.00 -6.96
C ILE A 117 -18.80 0.27 -7.76
N LEU A 118 -18.94 -1.05 -7.59
CA LEU A 118 -19.94 -1.85 -8.31
C LEU A 118 -21.39 -1.51 -7.94
N LYS A 119 -21.61 -0.93 -6.75
CA LYS A 119 -22.92 -0.38 -6.38
C LYS A 119 -23.23 0.91 -7.13
N LYS A 120 -22.20 1.71 -7.45
CA LYS A 120 -22.34 2.99 -8.14
C LYS A 120 -22.40 2.84 -9.66
N PHE A 121 -21.54 1.99 -10.22
CA PHE A 121 -21.40 1.77 -11.65
C PHE A 121 -21.78 0.33 -11.99
N ARG A 122 -22.69 0.17 -12.96
CA ARG A 122 -23.24 -1.15 -13.31
C ARG A 122 -22.26 -2.00 -14.11
N SER A 123 -21.43 -1.36 -14.93
CA SER A 123 -20.46 -2.00 -15.79
C SER A 123 -19.24 -1.10 -15.96
N LEU A 124 -18.18 -1.66 -16.54
CA LEU A 124 -17.00 -0.90 -16.92
C LEU A 124 -17.35 0.22 -17.92
N ASP A 125 -18.19 -0.07 -18.92
CA ASP A 125 -18.64 0.94 -19.90
C ASP A 125 -19.38 2.12 -19.27
N ASP A 126 -20.20 1.86 -18.24
CA ASP A 126 -20.92 2.89 -17.48
C ASP A 126 -19.94 3.82 -16.76
N PHE A 127 -18.89 3.25 -16.15
CA PHE A 127 -17.80 4.03 -15.57
C PHE A 127 -17.02 4.82 -16.62
N LEU A 128 -16.62 4.20 -17.73
CA LEU A 128 -15.89 4.88 -18.81
C LEU A 128 -16.68 6.04 -19.40
N SER A 129 -17.98 5.84 -19.65
CA SER A 129 -18.87 6.87 -20.19
C SER A 129 -18.99 8.05 -19.22
N LYS A 130 -19.19 7.77 -17.92
CA LYS A 130 -19.28 8.82 -16.90
C LYS A 130 -17.94 9.53 -16.67
N TRP A 131 -16.82 8.79 -16.71
CA TRP A 131 -15.47 9.35 -16.61
C TRP A 131 -15.15 10.26 -17.78
N ASN A 132 -15.40 9.83 -19.02
CA ASN A 132 -15.11 10.61 -20.22
C ASN A 132 -16.04 11.83 -20.39
N SER A 133 -17.30 11.74 -19.94
CA SER A 133 -18.27 12.84 -20.04
C SER A 133 -18.15 13.88 -18.93
N ALA A 134 -17.51 13.57 -17.80
CA ALA A 134 -17.33 14.51 -16.71
C ALA A 134 -16.44 15.69 -17.09
N GLU A 135 -16.94 16.91 -16.81
CA GLU A 135 -16.18 18.16 -17.02
C GLU A 135 -14.97 18.28 -16.11
N LYS A 136 -15.03 17.70 -14.90
CA LYS A 136 -13.94 17.65 -13.93
C LYS A 136 -13.86 16.26 -13.33
N LYS A 137 -12.74 15.56 -13.48
CA LYS A 137 -12.59 14.20 -12.92
C LYS A 137 -12.62 14.22 -11.40
N LYS A 138 -12.17 15.33 -10.79
CA LYS A 138 -12.27 15.56 -9.36
C LYS A 138 -13.68 15.40 -8.80
N SER A 139 -14.72 15.78 -9.55
CA SER A 139 -16.11 15.61 -9.09
C SER A 139 -16.51 14.13 -8.95
N ILE A 140 -15.94 13.24 -9.76
CA ILE A 140 -16.18 11.79 -9.62
C ILE A 140 -15.44 11.25 -8.40
N ILE A 141 -14.21 11.72 -8.17
CA ILE A 141 -13.39 11.36 -7.01
C ILE A 141 -14.10 11.77 -5.72
N GLU A 142 -14.54 13.02 -5.61
CA GLU A 142 -15.30 13.54 -4.47
C GLU A 142 -16.63 12.77 -4.24
N GLU A 143 -17.30 12.36 -5.34
CA GLU A 143 -18.50 11.53 -5.26
C GLU A 143 -18.18 10.14 -4.65
N LEU A 144 -17.05 9.53 -5.02
CA LEU A 144 -16.61 8.25 -4.48
C LEU A 144 -16.20 8.37 -3.00
N GLU A 145 -15.46 9.42 -2.65
CA GLU A 145 -15.06 9.71 -1.26
C GLU A 145 -16.28 9.90 -0.36
N SER A 146 -17.30 10.61 -0.85
CA SER A 146 -18.56 10.82 -0.12
C SER A 146 -19.31 9.51 0.17
N ASN A 147 -19.06 8.46 -0.62
CA ASN A 147 -19.61 7.12 -0.39
C ASN A 147 -18.72 6.26 0.55
N GLY A 148 -17.67 6.82 1.12
CA GLY A 148 -16.75 6.15 2.04
C GLY A 148 -15.57 5.47 1.36
N ILE A 149 -15.35 5.71 0.06
CA ILE A 149 -14.22 5.16 -0.68
C ILE A 149 -13.07 6.16 -0.63
N ILE A 150 -12.14 5.96 0.30
CA ILE A 150 -10.94 6.80 0.43
C ILE A 150 -9.85 6.21 -0.47
N LEU A 151 -9.61 6.87 -1.61
CA LEU A 151 -8.70 6.38 -2.65
C LEU A 151 -7.22 6.50 -2.24
N GLU A 152 -6.89 7.45 -1.37
CA GLU A 152 -5.55 7.68 -0.83
C GLU A 152 -5.06 6.45 -0.07
N ASN A 153 -5.93 5.91 0.80
CA ASN A 153 -5.60 4.71 1.58
C ASN A 153 -5.36 3.49 0.67
N LEU A 154 -6.09 3.40 -0.44
CA LEU A 154 -5.91 2.34 -1.42
C LEU A 154 -4.62 2.50 -2.22
N MET A 155 -4.23 3.73 -2.56
CA MET A 155 -2.96 4.00 -3.23
C MET A 155 -1.77 3.59 -2.35
N GLU A 156 -1.87 3.78 -1.03
CA GLU A 156 -0.86 3.30 -0.09
C GLU A 156 -0.74 1.77 -0.06
N GLU A 157 -1.85 1.04 -0.18
CA GLU A 157 -1.85 -0.43 -0.20
C GLU A 157 -1.44 -1.05 -1.56
N VAL A 158 -1.74 -0.40 -2.70
CA VAL A 158 -1.66 -1.02 -4.05
C VAL A 158 -0.39 -0.62 -4.83
N LYS A 159 0.47 0.24 -4.29
CA LYS A 159 1.64 0.93 -4.89
C LYS A 159 1.28 2.31 -5.47
N LYS A 160 2.14 3.30 -5.20
CA LYS A 160 1.87 4.75 -5.31
C LYS A 160 1.83 5.35 -6.71
N ASP A 161 2.31 4.64 -7.73
CA ASP A 161 2.52 5.24 -9.07
C ASP A 161 1.33 5.03 -10.03
N LEU A 162 0.25 4.43 -9.52
CA LEU A 162 -0.97 4.21 -10.28
C LEU A 162 -1.77 5.51 -10.44
N ASP A 163 -2.42 5.62 -11.58
CA ASP A 163 -3.42 6.66 -11.78
C ASP A 163 -4.70 6.30 -11.01
N VAL A 164 -5.45 7.32 -10.56
CA VAL A 164 -6.70 7.11 -9.80
C VAL A 164 -7.72 6.32 -10.63
N PHE A 165 -7.81 6.61 -11.93
CA PHE A 165 -8.64 5.84 -12.84
C PHE A 165 -8.18 4.37 -12.93
N ASP A 166 -6.88 4.12 -13.10
CA ASP A 166 -6.36 2.74 -13.21
C ASP A 166 -6.56 1.96 -11.93
N LEU A 167 -6.43 2.62 -10.78
CA LEU A 167 -6.70 2.04 -9.48
C LEU A 167 -8.17 1.59 -9.37
N ILE A 168 -9.12 2.45 -9.76
CA ILE A 168 -10.54 2.12 -9.78
C ILE A 168 -10.81 0.94 -10.72
N CYS A 169 -10.25 0.97 -11.93
CA CYS A 169 -10.41 -0.10 -12.91
C CYS A 169 -9.85 -1.44 -12.41
N HIS A 170 -8.67 -1.40 -11.79
CA HIS A 170 -8.02 -2.58 -11.22
C HIS A 170 -8.83 -3.19 -10.08
N ILE A 171 -9.37 -2.37 -9.17
CA ILE A 171 -10.14 -2.88 -8.02
C ILE A 171 -11.51 -3.40 -8.44
N ALA A 172 -12.22 -2.68 -9.30
CA ALA A 172 -13.59 -3.01 -9.64
C ALA A 172 -13.72 -4.16 -10.65
N TRP A 173 -12.83 -4.22 -11.65
CA TRP A 173 -12.92 -5.16 -12.76
C TRP A 173 -11.66 -6.02 -12.97
N ASP A 174 -10.74 -6.03 -12.00
CA ASP A 174 -9.52 -6.85 -12.03
C ASP A 174 -8.64 -6.59 -13.29
N MET A 175 -8.73 -5.37 -13.82
CA MET A 175 -7.96 -4.90 -14.98
C MET A 175 -6.47 -4.72 -14.64
N PRO A 176 -5.55 -4.85 -15.62
CA PRO A 176 -4.15 -4.55 -15.37
C PRO A 176 -3.99 -3.07 -14.99
N ALA A 177 -3.34 -2.82 -13.85
CA ALA A 177 -3.10 -1.47 -13.37
C ALA A 177 -1.92 -0.86 -14.13
N LEU A 178 -2.17 0.21 -14.90
CA LEU A 178 -1.14 0.99 -15.57
C LEU A 178 -0.66 2.13 -14.66
N THR A 179 0.63 2.41 -14.70
CA THR A 179 1.19 3.60 -14.06
C THR A 179 0.94 4.84 -14.90
N ARG A 180 0.97 6.01 -14.26
CA ARG A 180 0.80 7.31 -14.95
C ARG A 180 1.84 7.50 -16.06
N ARG A 181 3.09 7.06 -15.81
CA ARG A 181 4.19 7.11 -16.78
C ARG A 181 3.93 6.20 -17.98
N GLU A 182 3.49 4.97 -17.75
CA GLU A 182 3.16 4.03 -18.83
C GLU A 182 2.04 4.56 -19.72
N ARG A 183 1.03 5.23 -19.15
CA ARG A 183 -0.02 5.90 -19.94
C ARG A 183 0.53 6.99 -20.84
N VAL A 184 1.34 7.87 -20.28
CA VAL A 184 1.99 8.95 -21.03
C VAL A 184 2.81 8.38 -22.19
N GLU A 185 3.57 7.31 -21.95
CA GLU A 185 4.33 6.65 -23.00
C GLU A 185 3.44 6.04 -24.09
N GLN A 186 2.32 5.41 -23.73
CA GLN A 186 1.36 4.89 -24.71
C GLN A 186 0.78 6.00 -25.58
N VAL A 187 0.47 7.15 -25.00
CA VAL A 187 -0.04 8.31 -25.74
C VAL A 187 1.06 8.90 -26.64
N LYS A 188 2.28 9.08 -26.13
CA LYS A 188 3.44 9.56 -26.92
C LYS A 188 3.71 8.66 -28.12
N LYS A 189 3.62 7.33 -27.96
CA LYS A 189 3.81 6.35 -29.04
C LYS A 189 2.81 6.48 -30.19
N ARG A 190 1.61 7.03 -29.94
CA ARG A 190 0.56 7.21 -30.96
C ARG A 190 0.78 8.41 -31.86
N ASN A 191 1.66 9.33 -31.48
CA ASN A 191 1.99 10.54 -32.25
C ASN A 191 0.77 11.40 -32.60
N TYR A 192 -0.27 11.44 -31.74
CA TYR A 192 -1.48 12.25 -31.94
C TYR A 192 -1.18 13.75 -32.10
N PHE A 193 -0.08 14.21 -31.51
CA PHE A 193 0.27 15.62 -31.40
C PHE A 193 0.87 16.23 -32.67
N THR A 194 1.12 15.42 -33.71
CA THR A 194 1.72 15.88 -34.97
C THR A 194 0.88 16.91 -35.71
N LYS A 195 -0.42 17.03 -35.40
CA LYS A 195 -1.32 18.06 -35.94
C LYS A 195 -1.07 19.47 -35.38
N TYR A 196 -0.36 19.60 -34.26
CA TYR A 196 -0.07 20.89 -33.63
C TYR A 196 1.31 21.43 -34.04
N SER A 197 1.53 22.73 -33.87
CA SER A 197 2.84 23.37 -34.09
C SER A 197 3.90 22.83 -33.12
N GLU A 198 5.18 22.92 -33.46
CA GLU A 198 6.29 22.45 -32.61
C GLU A 198 6.22 23.04 -31.19
N LYS A 199 5.87 24.32 -31.07
CA LYS A 199 5.71 24.98 -29.77
C LYS A 199 4.55 24.39 -28.96
N ALA A 200 3.41 24.13 -29.59
CA ALA A 200 2.26 23.50 -28.93
C ALA A 200 2.55 22.04 -28.54
N GLN A 201 3.27 21.29 -29.38
CA GLN A 201 3.72 19.93 -29.06
C GLN A 201 4.62 19.90 -27.81
N ALA A 202 5.55 20.86 -27.70
CA ALA A 202 6.41 20.98 -26.52
C ALA A 202 5.59 21.23 -25.24
N VAL A 203 4.56 22.08 -25.31
CA VAL A 203 3.64 22.33 -24.18
C VAL A 203 2.85 21.06 -23.82
N ILE A 204 2.31 20.33 -24.81
CA ILE A 204 1.59 19.08 -24.55
C ILE A 204 2.51 18.04 -23.89
N ASN A 205 3.74 17.89 -24.36
CA ASN A 205 4.70 16.97 -23.75
C ASN A 205 4.99 17.36 -22.29
N ALA A 206 5.17 18.65 -22.01
CA ALA A 206 5.36 19.13 -20.64
C ALA A 206 4.11 18.90 -19.77
N LEU A 207 2.90 19.05 -20.31
CA LEU A 207 1.65 18.71 -19.61
C LEU A 207 1.58 17.22 -19.27
N LEU A 208 1.94 16.35 -20.21
CA LEU A 208 1.99 14.91 -19.98
C LEU A 208 3.03 14.52 -18.93
N ASP A 209 4.21 15.16 -18.94
CA ASP A 209 5.23 14.92 -17.92
C ASP A 209 4.74 15.36 -16.53
N LYS A 210 4.05 16.52 -16.44
CA LYS A 210 3.40 16.96 -15.20
C LYS A 210 2.30 16.01 -14.73
N TYR A 211 1.50 15.46 -15.65
CA TYR A 211 0.52 14.42 -15.32
C TYR A 211 1.19 13.16 -14.74
N ALA A 212 2.32 12.75 -15.32
CA ALA A 212 3.05 11.57 -14.84
C ALA A 212 3.49 11.72 -13.37
N ASP A 213 3.88 12.94 -12.98
CA ASP A 213 4.39 13.24 -11.64
C ASP A 213 3.26 13.55 -10.64
N GLU A 214 2.30 14.40 -11.01
CA GLU A 214 1.31 15.00 -10.09
C GLU A 214 -0.12 14.48 -10.26
N GLY A 215 -0.43 13.72 -11.32
CA GLY A 215 -1.75 13.14 -11.57
C GLY A 215 -2.75 14.04 -12.32
N ILE A 216 -3.95 13.51 -12.57
CA ILE A 216 -4.99 14.12 -13.43
C ILE A 216 -5.56 15.43 -12.88
N GLU A 217 -5.68 15.57 -11.57
CA GLU A 217 -6.35 16.73 -10.96
C GLU A 217 -5.67 18.06 -11.29
N ASN A 218 -4.36 18.04 -11.48
CA ASN A 218 -3.57 19.24 -11.73
C ASN A 218 -3.60 19.71 -13.19
N ILE A 219 -3.80 18.79 -14.16
CA ILE A 219 -3.72 19.16 -15.59
C ILE A 219 -5.02 19.78 -16.13
N GLU A 220 -6.16 19.59 -15.45
CA GLU A 220 -7.44 20.19 -15.82
C GLU A 220 -7.47 21.71 -15.55
N GLU A 221 -6.65 22.19 -14.60
CA GLU A 221 -6.67 23.59 -14.19
C GLU A 221 -5.78 24.48 -15.08
N LEU A 222 -6.32 25.60 -15.58
CA LEU A 222 -5.54 26.57 -16.38
C LEU A 222 -4.32 27.14 -15.64
N SER A 223 -4.34 27.13 -14.31
CA SER A 223 -3.25 27.58 -13.45
C SER A 223 -1.97 26.76 -13.66
N ILE A 224 -2.07 25.51 -14.13
CA ILE A 224 -0.92 24.63 -14.39
C ILE A 224 0.05 25.23 -15.40
N LEU A 225 -0.44 26.02 -16.35
CA LEU A 225 0.37 26.67 -17.37
C LEU A 225 1.33 27.73 -16.80
N ARG A 226 1.13 28.14 -15.54
CA ARG A 226 2.01 29.08 -14.82
C ARG A 226 3.09 28.39 -13.99
N VAL A 227 3.04 27.07 -13.88
CA VAL A 227 3.96 26.26 -13.08
C VAL A 227 5.15 25.82 -13.92
N ASP A 228 6.30 25.56 -13.29
CA ASP A 228 7.47 24.97 -13.99
C ASP A 228 7.15 23.53 -14.46
N PRO A 229 7.59 23.11 -15.67
CA PRO A 229 8.35 23.86 -16.67
C PRO A 229 7.48 24.61 -17.69
N LEU A 230 6.16 24.61 -17.54
CA LEU A 230 5.22 25.17 -18.51
C LEU A 230 5.36 26.70 -18.66
N ASN A 231 5.68 27.38 -17.57
CA ASN A 231 5.97 28.82 -17.54
C ASN A 231 7.14 29.25 -18.46
N LYS A 232 8.03 28.34 -18.85
CA LYS A 232 9.17 28.61 -19.76
C LYS A 232 8.73 28.76 -21.21
N PHE A 233 7.54 28.27 -21.58
CA PHE A 233 7.04 28.36 -22.95
C PHE A 233 6.36 29.71 -23.27
N GLY A 234 6.17 30.55 -22.26
CA GLY A 234 5.64 31.90 -22.38
C GLY A 234 4.57 32.20 -21.33
N THR A 235 3.88 33.31 -21.52
CA THR A 235 2.73 33.67 -20.68
C THR A 235 1.53 32.79 -21.00
N LEU A 236 0.58 32.69 -20.06
CA LEU A 236 -0.68 31.96 -20.23
C LEU A 236 -1.36 32.26 -21.58
N TYR A 237 -1.39 33.54 -21.96
CA TYR A 237 -2.00 33.99 -23.22
C TYR A 237 -1.23 33.53 -24.45
N GLU A 238 0.10 33.63 -24.44
CA GLU A 238 0.95 33.15 -25.54
C GLU A 238 0.80 31.66 -25.75
N ILE A 239 0.79 30.87 -24.67
CA ILE A 239 0.60 29.42 -24.73
C ILE A 239 -0.76 29.11 -25.38
N MET A 240 -1.85 29.70 -24.90
CA MET A 240 -3.18 29.49 -25.50
C MET A 240 -3.21 29.88 -26.98
N ASN A 241 -2.51 30.95 -27.36
CA ASN A 241 -2.47 31.40 -28.75
C ASN A 241 -1.75 30.40 -29.68
N THR A 242 -0.82 29.58 -29.17
CA THR A 242 -0.17 28.52 -29.98
C THR A 242 -1.14 27.44 -30.46
N PHE A 243 -2.28 27.28 -29.77
CA PHE A 243 -3.35 26.35 -30.13
C PHE A 243 -4.43 27.00 -31.01
N GLY A 244 -4.37 28.31 -31.25
CA GLY A 244 -5.43 29.07 -31.93
C GLY A 244 -6.39 29.78 -30.98
N GLY A 245 -6.03 29.93 -29.69
CA GLY A 245 -6.80 30.67 -28.69
C GLY A 245 -7.33 29.77 -27.57
N LYS A 246 -8.09 30.38 -26.64
CA LYS A 246 -8.58 29.70 -25.44
C LYS A 246 -9.49 28.50 -25.75
N GLU A 247 -10.42 28.65 -26.69
CA GLU A 247 -11.36 27.58 -27.04
C GLU A 247 -10.66 26.39 -27.68
N ALA A 248 -9.71 26.66 -28.59
CA ALA A 248 -8.92 25.63 -29.25
C ALA A 248 -7.99 24.90 -28.25
N TYR A 249 -7.44 25.62 -27.26
CA TYR A 249 -6.69 25.00 -26.17
C TYR A 249 -7.58 24.06 -25.33
N ILE A 250 -8.78 24.48 -24.95
CA ILE A 250 -9.71 23.63 -24.18
C ILE A 250 -10.10 22.38 -24.99
N LEU A 251 -10.31 22.53 -26.29
CA LEU A 251 -10.59 21.39 -27.18
C LEU A 251 -9.39 20.43 -27.22
N ALA A 252 -8.18 20.96 -27.38
CA ALA A 252 -6.95 20.16 -27.39
C ALA A 252 -6.74 19.41 -26.06
N LEU A 253 -7.08 20.03 -24.92
CA LEU A 253 -7.01 19.39 -23.61
C LEU A 253 -8.02 18.24 -23.48
N LYS A 254 -9.26 18.44 -23.92
CA LYS A 254 -10.28 17.37 -23.94
C LYS A 254 -9.87 16.20 -24.81
N GLU A 255 -9.29 16.47 -25.97
CA GLU A 255 -8.75 15.44 -26.87
C GLU A 255 -7.56 14.70 -26.23
N LEU A 256 -6.67 15.41 -25.55
CA LEU A 256 -5.55 14.83 -24.81
C LEU A 256 -6.04 13.87 -23.71
N GLU A 257 -7.04 14.28 -22.94
CA GLU A 257 -7.68 13.45 -21.92
C GLU A 257 -8.30 12.19 -22.52
N GLN A 258 -9.03 12.34 -23.63
CA GLN A 258 -9.62 11.19 -24.32
C GLN A 258 -8.54 10.21 -24.77
N GLU A 259 -7.42 10.69 -25.32
CA GLU A 259 -6.31 9.83 -25.72
C GLU A 259 -5.62 9.14 -24.54
N LEU A 260 -5.51 9.79 -23.37
CA LEU A 260 -4.99 9.20 -22.14
C LEU A 260 -5.82 8.00 -21.66
N TYR A 261 -7.15 8.06 -21.78
CA TYR A 261 -8.06 7.02 -21.27
C TYR A 261 -8.64 6.09 -22.34
N ARG A 262 -8.25 6.24 -23.61
CA ARG A 262 -8.78 5.48 -24.76
C ARG A 262 -8.57 3.97 -24.71
N VAL A 263 -7.55 3.49 -23.99
CA VAL A 263 -7.11 2.07 -23.99
C VAL A 263 -7.90 1.19 -23.03
N ALA A 264 -8.73 1.78 -22.19
CA ALA A 264 -9.50 1.04 -21.21
C ALA A 264 -10.73 0.30 -21.79
N ALA A 265 -10.94 0.36 -23.12
CA ALA A 265 -12.04 -0.28 -23.85
C ALA A 265 -11.53 -1.40 -24.77
#